data_AF-A0A058ZUE6-F1
#
_entry.id   AF-A0A058ZUE6-F1
#
_cell.length_a   1.000
_cell.length_b   1.000
_cell.length_c   1.000
_cell.angle_alpha   90.00
_cell.angle_beta   90.00
_cell.angle_gamma   90.00
#
_symmetry.space_group_name_H-M   'P 1'
#
loop_
_entity.id
_entity.type
_entity.pdbx_description
1 polymer ?
#
loop_
_entity_poly.entity_id
_entity_poly.type
_entity_poly.pdbx_seq_one_letter_code
_entity_poly.pdbx_strand_id
1 'polypeptide(L)'
;MLKLPAPDTVHFSAQAFTNMTRLRIFLAPNVKHSGDPIYFPAELRWLEWPEYSQPSVLFNTSDRKLVGLDLSKSSIRILGKEFKLFRNVRSVNFSYCVLLRKIPDVSSLPNLESLDLQECTKLVEIHQSLGRLAKLVYLNFLNCCNLSRFPNSLKASSLENLILRGCSKLSRFPDILVPMKRLKTLALHETAIEELPSSLANLVELKELCLSDCLDLKNLPCSIYTLQHLEHIFVDGCSQLTKFPQCVWGSRDCTNVSLPLALSSVINLNVQRCSLSELSFLKNLHCMSSLTMLDLSENKFVSLPTCISQFTKLQQLCLMHCKQLREILALPPNITSLHAKGCESLETCVDLLDVLRYNPDESPWLRRIDFSGCQKLIQDRCSSNCTMLSIEGLLGETRIDIFHPGNKIPRWFKHQSTTRLIRFPVLSESYRDIAGLAFCAIVSSPTRKEVDILCEIQLFVSNQETYGGVDCFSSLESDHVWLLYIPRRMMWGLDAKLLNLRSQFTILFRASEGTLRSCGAHLVYRQGKQPNDANIDPLNANKNPTSSRGRRCKRSKLF
;
A
#
# COMPACT_ATOMS: atom_id res chain seq x y z
N MET A 1 24.75 10.03 3.37
CA MET A 1 24.93 11.42 2.90
C MET A 1 26.41 11.74 2.90
N LEU A 2 26.99 12.08 1.75
CA LEU A 2 28.34 12.63 1.68
C LEU A 2 28.31 14.01 2.37
N LYS A 3 29.13 14.20 3.43
CA LYS A 3 29.34 15.51 4.03
C LYS A 3 30.09 16.37 3.01
N LEU A 4 29.37 17.26 2.32
CA LEU A 4 30.01 18.28 1.50
C LEU A 4 30.81 19.22 2.42
N PRO A 5 31.93 19.78 1.93
CA PRO A 5 32.66 20.84 2.63
C PRO A 5 31.74 22.01 2.99
N ALA A 6 32.10 22.77 4.02
CA ALA A 6 31.38 24.01 4.35
C ALA A 6 31.39 24.96 3.13
N PRO A 7 30.33 25.76 2.90
CA PRO A 7 30.26 26.64 1.73
C PRO A 7 31.39 27.67 1.76
N ASP A 8 32.14 27.77 0.66
CA ASP A 8 33.19 28.77 0.52
C ASP A 8 32.56 30.10 0.11
N THR A 9 32.87 31.17 0.86
CA THR A 9 32.43 32.53 0.48
C THR A 9 33.47 33.14 -0.44
N VAL A 10 33.04 33.48 -1.65
CA VAL A 10 33.89 34.06 -2.70
C VAL A 10 33.34 35.42 -3.10
N HIS A 11 34.22 36.38 -3.31
CA HIS A 11 33.85 37.74 -3.73
C HIS A 11 34.25 37.94 -5.20
N PHE A 12 33.30 37.81 -6.12
CA PHE A 12 33.51 38.15 -7.53
C PHE A 12 33.14 39.61 -7.81
N SER A 13 33.96 40.33 -8.58
CA SER A 13 33.52 41.61 -9.15
C SER A 13 32.37 41.39 -10.16
N ALA A 14 31.47 42.36 -10.33
CA ALA A 14 30.36 42.26 -11.29
C ALA A 14 30.80 41.86 -12.71
N GLN A 15 31.98 42.30 -13.15
CA GLN A 15 32.54 42.04 -14.48
C GLN A 15 33.52 40.86 -14.53
N ALA A 16 33.61 40.03 -13.48
CA ALA A 16 34.65 38.98 -13.37
C ALA A 16 34.72 38.04 -14.59
N PHE A 17 33.58 37.79 -15.25
CA PHE A 17 33.48 36.83 -16.34
C PHE A 17 33.16 37.46 -17.71
N THR A 18 33.03 38.78 -17.80
CA THR A 18 32.58 39.45 -19.04
C THR A 18 33.57 39.27 -20.19
N ASN A 19 34.87 39.25 -19.90
CA ASN A 19 35.93 39.05 -20.89
C ASN A 19 36.18 37.57 -21.24
N MET A 20 35.51 36.63 -20.57
CA MET A 20 35.66 35.18 -20.84
C MET A 20 34.79 34.74 -22.03
N THR A 21 35.10 35.23 -23.24
CA THR A 21 34.30 35.02 -24.46
C THR A 21 34.14 33.55 -24.87
N ARG A 22 35.02 32.66 -24.39
CA ARG A 22 34.97 31.21 -24.62
C ARG A 22 34.29 30.41 -23.50
N LEU A 23 33.84 31.04 -22.42
CA LEU A 23 33.13 30.34 -21.34
C LEU A 23 31.82 29.76 -21.87
N ARG A 24 31.59 28.47 -21.62
CA ARG A 24 30.38 27.73 -22.05
C ARG A 24 29.64 27.10 -20.89
N ILE A 25 30.34 26.70 -19.83
CA ILE A 25 29.78 26.05 -18.66
C ILE A 25 30.35 26.76 -17.45
N PHE A 26 29.48 27.12 -16.51
CA PHE A 26 29.86 27.63 -15.21
C PHE A 26 29.17 26.81 -14.13
N LEU A 27 29.98 26.20 -13.25
CA LEU A 27 29.53 25.38 -12.13
C LEU A 27 30.10 26.00 -10.86
N ALA A 28 29.23 26.38 -9.93
CA ALA A 28 29.62 26.90 -8.63
C ALA A 28 28.83 26.21 -7.50
N PRO A 29 28.90 24.87 -7.38
CA PRO A 29 28.28 24.16 -6.27
C PRO A 29 28.95 24.55 -4.95
N ASN A 30 28.15 24.77 -3.89
CA ASN A 30 28.61 25.15 -2.56
C ASN A 30 29.41 26.47 -2.48
N VAL A 31 29.27 27.37 -3.45
CA VAL A 31 29.93 28.68 -3.45
C VAL A 31 28.93 29.79 -3.12
N LYS A 32 29.20 30.56 -2.07
CA LYS A 32 28.41 31.75 -1.73
C LYS A 32 29.08 33.00 -2.26
N HIS A 33 28.39 33.72 -3.13
CA HIS A 33 28.87 35.02 -3.61
C HIS A 33 28.47 36.15 -2.66
N SER A 34 29.44 36.87 -2.12
CA SER A 34 29.23 38.12 -1.39
C SER A 34 29.72 39.28 -2.27
N GLY A 35 28.82 39.96 -2.97
CA GLY A 35 29.16 41.09 -3.85
C GLY A 35 28.05 41.41 -4.86
N ASP A 36 28.32 42.33 -5.78
CA ASP A 36 27.37 42.79 -6.80
C ASP A 36 26.89 41.66 -7.74
N PRO A 37 25.73 41.81 -8.40
CA PRO A 37 25.28 40.87 -9.43
C PRO A 37 26.34 40.64 -10.52
N ILE A 38 26.55 39.37 -10.87
CA ILE A 38 27.60 38.96 -11.81
C ILE A 38 27.05 38.93 -13.24
N TYR A 39 27.78 39.54 -14.17
CA TYR A 39 27.45 39.52 -15.60
C TYR A 39 28.14 38.35 -16.30
N PHE A 40 27.34 37.38 -16.75
CA PHE A 40 27.83 36.25 -17.54
C PHE A 40 27.91 36.54 -19.04
N PRO A 41 28.93 36.00 -19.75
CA PRO A 41 29.10 36.18 -21.19
C PRO A 41 27.97 35.53 -22.00
N ALA A 42 27.68 36.07 -23.19
CA ALA A 42 26.54 35.67 -24.04
C ALA A 42 26.62 34.22 -24.55
N GLU A 43 27.84 33.70 -24.67
CA GLU A 43 28.09 32.35 -25.17
C GLU A 43 27.88 31.23 -24.14
N LEU A 44 27.58 31.58 -22.88
CA LEU A 44 27.33 30.60 -21.82
C LEU A 44 26.14 29.70 -22.20
N ARG A 45 26.33 28.39 -22.05
CA ARG A 45 25.35 27.34 -22.38
C ARG A 45 24.77 26.68 -21.14
N TRP A 46 25.53 26.59 -20.06
CA TRP A 46 25.10 25.99 -18.81
C TRP A 46 25.54 26.84 -17.63
N LEU A 47 24.60 27.16 -16.75
CA LEU A 47 24.83 27.84 -15.49
C LEU A 47 24.26 26.99 -14.36
N GLU A 48 25.12 26.52 -13.46
CA GLU A 48 24.73 25.84 -12.24
C GLU A 48 25.32 26.57 -11.04
N TRP A 49 24.44 27.20 -10.27
CA TRP A 49 24.81 27.94 -9.08
C TRP A 49 23.74 27.84 -8.00
N PRO A 50 23.67 26.71 -7.27
CA PRO A 50 22.79 26.57 -6.13
C PRO A 50 23.12 27.59 -5.03
N GLU A 51 22.13 27.97 -4.23
CA GLU A 51 22.25 28.97 -3.15
C GLU A 51 22.72 30.35 -3.64
N TYR A 52 22.38 30.73 -4.87
CA TYR A 52 22.67 32.06 -5.39
C TYR A 52 22.03 33.14 -4.51
N SER A 53 22.89 34.02 -3.99
CA SER A 53 22.59 34.93 -2.88
C SER A 53 21.78 36.16 -3.30
N GLN A 54 21.83 36.54 -4.58
CA GLN A 54 21.16 37.75 -5.05
C GLN A 54 19.66 37.51 -5.30
N PRO A 55 18.80 38.50 -4.98
CA PRO A 55 17.34 38.36 -5.08
C PRO A 55 16.82 38.28 -6.52
N SER A 56 17.66 38.64 -7.49
CA SER A 56 17.42 38.56 -8.92
C SER A 56 18.68 38.11 -9.63
N VAL A 57 18.53 37.26 -10.65
CA VAL A 57 19.64 36.95 -11.54
C VAL A 57 19.59 37.95 -12.67
N LEU A 58 20.62 38.81 -12.74
CA LEU A 58 20.74 39.81 -13.79
C LEU A 58 21.56 39.22 -14.93
N PHE A 59 20.96 39.20 -16.11
CA PHE A 59 21.58 38.73 -17.32
C PHE A 59 21.64 39.89 -18.32
N ASN A 60 22.86 40.29 -18.69
CA ASN A 60 23.09 41.31 -19.72
C ASN A 60 22.31 41.03 -21.02
N THR A 61 21.97 42.12 -21.72
CA THR A 61 21.03 42.21 -22.85
C THR A 61 21.63 41.79 -24.19
N SER A 62 21.36 40.56 -24.65
CA SER A 62 21.14 40.11 -26.06
C SER A 62 21.33 38.58 -26.20
N ASP A 63 20.68 37.98 -27.22
CA ASP A 63 20.51 36.55 -27.52
C ASP A 63 21.53 35.58 -26.87
N ARG A 64 21.09 34.89 -25.81
CA ARG A 64 21.93 33.92 -25.08
C ARG A 64 21.83 32.53 -25.68
N LYS A 65 22.97 31.83 -25.72
CA LYS A 65 23.06 30.40 -26.07
C LYS A 65 22.80 29.47 -24.87
N LEU A 66 22.20 29.99 -23.80
CA LEU A 66 21.92 29.25 -22.57
C LEU A 66 20.91 28.13 -22.85
N VAL A 67 21.25 26.92 -22.43
CA VAL A 67 20.45 25.70 -22.59
C VAL A 67 19.96 25.19 -21.24
N GLY A 68 20.79 25.31 -20.19
CA GLY A 68 20.43 24.88 -18.84
C GLY A 68 20.72 25.95 -17.79
N LEU A 69 19.83 26.06 -16.82
CA LEU A 69 19.90 26.99 -15.71
C LEU A 69 19.51 26.30 -14.42
N ASP A 70 20.45 26.11 -13.51
CA ASP A 70 20.20 25.65 -12.15
C ASP A 70 20.55 26.77 -11.16
N LEU A 71 19.52 27.25 -10.49
CA LEU A 71 19.60 28.24 -9.42
C LEU A 71 18.81 27.73 -8.21
N SER A 72 18.86 26.42 -7.96
CA SER A 72 18.19 25.80 -6.83
C SER A 72 18.63 26.42 -5.49
N LYS A 73 17.77 26.38 -4.47
CA LYS A 73 18.01 26.89 -3.11
C LYS A 73 18.35 28.40 -3.05
N SER A 74 18.11 29.15 -4.13
CA SER A 74 18.46 30.56 -4.22
C SER A 74 17.42 31.46 -3.56
N SER A 75 17.83 32.67 -3.19
CA SER A 75 16.95 33.68 -2.57
C SER A 75 16.12 34.49 -3.58
N ILE A 76 15.83 33.90 -4.74
CA ILE A 76 15.15 34.58 -5.86
C ILE A 76 13.70 34.88 -5.46
N ARG A 77 13.29 36.15 -5.59
CA ARG A 77 11.91 36.59 -5.26
C ARG A 77 11.02 36.67 -6.48
N ILE A 78 11.55 37.24 -7.57
CA ILE A 78 10.83 37.56 -8.80
C ILE A 78 11.74 37.23 -9.98
N LEU A 79 11.22 36.47 -10.94
CA LEU A 79 11.84 36.35 -12.26
C LEU A 79 11.42 37.59 -13.08
N GLY A 80 12.39 38.47 -13.38
CA GLY A 80 12.17 39.74 -14.07
C GLY A 80 11.87 39.59 -15.57
N LYS A 81 11.76 40.73 -16.29
CA LYS A 81 11.54 40.76 -17.76
C LYS A 81 12.64 40.02 -18.55
N GLU A 82 13.82 39.89 -17.96
CA GLU A 82 14.99 39.20 -18.52
C GLU A 82 14.77 37.70 -18.73
N PHE A 83 13.83 37.08 -18.03
CA PHE A 83 13.47 35.68 -18.26
C PHE A 83 13.02 35.41 -19.71
N LYS A 84 12.56 36.47 -20.42
CA LYS A 84 12.20 36.40 -21.83
C LYS A 84 13.38 36.25 -22.79
N LEU A 85 14.62 36.42 -22.31
CA LEU A 85 15.83 36.38 -23.14
C LEU A 85 16.38 34.95 -23.34
N PHE A 86 15.79 33.95 -22.69
CA PHE A 86 16.29 32.56 -22.66
C PHE A 86 15.69 31.65 -23.74
N ARG A 87 15.70 32.09 -25.00
CA ARG A 87 15.05 31.37 -26.12
C ARG A 87 15.54 29.93 -26.35
N ASN A 88 16.78 29.64 -25.97
CA ASN A 88 17.43 28.34 -26.17
C ASN A 88 17.35 27.43 -24.94
N VAL A 89 16.79 27.91 -23.83
CA VAL A 89 16.75 27.13 -22.59
C VAL A 89 15.80 25.95 -22.72
N ARG A 90 16.30 24.80 -22.28
CA ARG A 90 15.61 23.52 -22.23
C ARG A 90 15.36 23.04 -20.81
N SER A 91 16.26 23.36 -19.88
CA SER A 91 16.14 22.91 -18.48
C SER A 91 16.31 24.08 -17.52
N VAL A 92 15.36 24.21 -16.58
CA VAL A 92 15.40 25.21 -15.51
C VAL A 92 15.13 24.53 -14.18
N ASN A 93 16.04 24.69 -13.22
CA ASN A 93 15.89 24.23 -11.85
C ASN A 93 15.87 25.42 -10.89
N PHE A 94 14.72 25.63 -10.27
CA PHE A 94 14.47 26.59 -9.19
C PHE A 94 14.00 25.89 -7.90
N SER A 95 14.22 24.58 -7.77
CA SER A 95 13.86 23.83 -6.56
C SER A 95 14.41 24.53 -5.31
N TYR A 96 13.66 24.48 -4.20
CA TYR A 96 13.97 25.10 -2.92
C TYR A 96 14.15 26.64 -2.97
N CYS A 97 13.66 27.34 -4.00
CA CYS A 97 13.60 28.80 -4.01
C CYS A 97 12.41 29.30 -3.15
N VAL A 98 12.55 29.21 -1.82
CA VAL A 98 11.47 29.47 -0.84
C VAL A 98 10.91 30.89 -0.84
N LEU A 99 11.56 31.84 -1.53
CA LEU A 99 11.11 33.22 -1.67
C LEU A 99 10.42 33.52 -3.00
N LEU A 100 10.46 32.59 -3.96
CA LEU A 100 9.89 32.77 -5.29
C LEU A 100 8.37 32.80 -5.21
N ARG A 101 7.76 33.89 -5.68
CA ARG A 101 6.30 34.07 -5.59
C ARG A 101 5.54 33.78 -6.87
N LYS A 102 6.19 33.95 -8.04
CA LYS A 102 5.52 33.82 -9.33
C LYS A 102 6.46 33.37 -10.45
N ILE A 103 5.94 32.56 -11.37
CA ILE A 103 6.54 32.34 -12.69
C ILE A 103 5.87 33.29 -13.69
N PRO A 104 6.63 34.19 -14.35
CA PRO A 104 6.11 35.16 -15.30
C PRO A 104 5.78 34.48 -16.64
N ASP A 105 5.42 35.30 -17.65
CA ASP A 105 5.20 34.81 -19.00
C ASP A 105 6.44 34.10 -19.58
N VAL A 106 6.28 32.80 -19.88
CA VAL A 106 7.29 31.89 -20.46
C VAL A 106 7.05 31.57 -21.94
N SER A 107 6.20 32.34 -22.64
CA SER A 107 5.92 32.15 -24.08
C SER A 107 7.17 32.23 -24.97
N SER A 108 8.20 32.91 -24.48
CA SER A 108 9.52 33.09 -25.12
C SER A 108 10.49 31.94 -24.86
N LEU A 109 10.07 30.87 -24.18
CA LEU A 109 10.84 29.65 -23.92
C LEU A 109 10.28 28.47 -24.74
N PRO A 110 10.27 28.53 -26.08
CA PRO A 110 9.62 27.51 -26.91
C PRO A 110 10.30 26.14 -26.84
N ASN A 111 11.53 26.08 -26.32
CA ASN A 111 12.34 24.88 -26.21
C ASN A 111 12.40 24.30 -24.78
N LEU A 112 11.63 24.83 -23.84
CA LEU A 112 11.64 24.34 -22.46
C LEU A 112 11.11 22.90 -22.40
N GLU A 113 11.96 21.99 -21.92
CA GLU A 113 11.71 20.56 -21.75
C GLU A 113 11.53 20.21 -20.26
N SER A 114 12.21 20.89 -19.34
CA SER A 114 12.18 20.63 -17.90
C SER A 114 12.08 21.90 -17.08
N LEU A 115 11.16 21.94 -16.11
CA LEU A 115 11.04 22.98 -15.10
C LEU A 115 10.81 22.34 -13.72
N ASP A 116 11.78 22.53 -12.82
CA ASP A 116 11.70 22.08 -11.44
C ASP A 116 11.52 23.26 -10.48
N LEU A 117 10.44 23.24 -9.71
CA LEU A 117 10.03 24.23 -8.71
C LEU A 117 9.72 23.59 -7.36
N GLN A 118 10.17 22.36 -7.13
CA GLN A 118 9.98 21.63 -5.86
C GLN A 118 10.30 22.52 -4.65
N GLU A 119 9.50 22.44 -3.58
CA GLU A 119 9.72 23.13 -2.31
C GLU A 119 9.79 24.67 -2.42
N CYS A 120 9.24 25.25 -3.50
CA CYS A 120 9.00 26.69 -3.60
C CYS A 120 7.77 27.10 -2.77
N THR A 121 7.90 27.04 -1.45
CA THR A 121 6.76 27.16 -0.52
C THR A 121 6.00 28.49 -0.58
N LYS A 122 6.59 29.58 -1.09
CA LYS A 122 5.91 30.89 -1.28
C LYS A 122 5.38 31.13 -2.71
N LEU A 123 5.50 30.14 -3.60
CA LEU A 123 5.02 30.24 -4.98
C LEU A 123 3.49 30.25 -4.98
N VAL A 124 2.90 31.31 -5.54
CA VAL A 124 1.44 31.50 -5.58
C VAL A 124 0.88 31.34 -6.98
N GLU A 125 1.61 31.82 -7.98
CA GLU A 125 1.10 31.96 -9.35
C GLU A 125 2.07 31.50 -10.42
N ILE A 126 1.52 30.77 -11.39
CA ILE A 126 2.17 30.35 -12.63
C ILE A 126 1.41 30.97 -13.80
N HIS A 127 2.13 31.66 -14.68
CA HIS A 127 1.52 32.28 -15.84
C HIS A 127 0.95 31.23 -16.82
N GLN A 128 -0.18 31.57 -17.45
CA GLN A 128 -0.94 30.69 -18.36
C GLN A 128 -0.15 30.20 -19.58
N SER A 129 0.93 30.91 -19.97
CA SER A 129 1.75 30.50 -21.11
C SER A 129 2.53 29.20 -20.88
N LEU A 130 2.76 28.79 -19.62
CA LEU A 130 3.40 27.49 -19.32
C LEU A 130 2.59 26.33 -19.93
N GLY A 131 1.26 26.40 -19.84
CA GLY A 131 0.37 25.38 -20.37
C GLY A 131 0.40 25.23 -21.90
N ARG A 132 1.02 26.16 -22.63
CA ARG A 132 1.12 26.14 -24.10
C ARG A 132 2.44 25.55 -24.62
N LEU A 133 3.39 25.23 -23.74
CA LEU A 133 4.71 24.75 -24.15
C LEU A 133 4.65 23.26 -24.52
N ALA A 134 4.63 22.98 -25.83
CA ALA A 134 4.45 21.62 -26.36
C ALA A 134 5.64 20.67 -26.10
N LYS A 135 6.84 21.22 -25.85
CA LYS A 135 8.08 20.45 -25.62
C LYS A 135 8.33 20.09 -24.15
N LEU A 136 7.49 20.54 -23.22
CA LEU A 136 7.63 20.18 -21.81
C LEU A 136 7.50 18.67 -21.64
N VAL A 137 8.52 18.08 -21.00
CA VAL A 137 8.62 16.66 -20.65
C VAL A 137 8.48 16.48 -19.13
N TYR A 138 9.06 17.39 -18.34
CA TYR A 138 9.10 17.31 -16.89
C TYR A 138 8.63 18.63 -16.23
N LEU A 139 7.64 18.53 -15.36
CA LEU A 139 7.14 19.63 -14.52
C LEU A 139 7.01 19.17 -13.07
N ASN A 140 7.77 19.79 -12.17
CA ASN A 140 7.75 19.45 -10.75
C ASN A 140 7.40 20.66 -9.87
N PHE A 141 6.33 20.52 -9.09
CA PHE A 141 5.85 21.48 -8.11
C PHE A 141 5.69 20.86 -6.72
N LEU A 142 6.36 19.74 -6.45
CA LEU A 142 6.28 19.03 -5.17
C LEU A 142 6.37 20.01 -3.98
N ASN A 143 5.40 19.97 -3.07
CA ASN A 143 5.33 20.78 -1.86
C ASN A 143 5.32 22.32 -2.11
N CYS A 144 4.84 22.78 -3.27
CA CYS A 144 4.49 24.19 -3.47
C CYS A 144 3.18 24.55 -2.75
N CYS A 145 3.19 24.53 -1.42
CA CYS A 145 1.99 24.60 -0.58
C CYS A 145 1.13 25.87 -0.74
N ASN A 146 1.68 26.97 -1.28
CA ASN A 146 0.92 28.20 -1.53
C ASN A 146 0.43 28.35 -2.99
N LEU A 147 0.72 27.39 -3.86
CA LEU A 147 0.35 27.46 -5.27
C LEU A 147 -1.17 27.39 -5.41
N SER A 148 -1.78 28.47 -5.87
CA SER A 148 -3.24 28.58 -6.05
C SER A 148 -3.64 28.95 -7.48
N ARG A 149 -2.74 29.55 -8.26
CA ARG A 149 -3.00 29.95 -9.66
C ARG A 149 -2.09 29.17 -10.59
N PHE A 150 -2.59 28.05 -11.11
CA PHE A 150 -1.95 27.24 -12.14
C PHE A 150 -2.53 27.59 -13.54
N PRO A 151 -1.87 27.23 -14.67
CA PRO A 151 -2.52 27.27 -15.97
C PRO A 151 -3.89 26.61 -15.93
N ASN A 152 -4.88 27.23 -16.57
CA ASN A 152 -6.24 26.71 -16.66
C ASN A 152 -6.37 25.60 -17.71
N SER A 153 -5.39 25.49 -18.60
CA SER A 153 -5.36 24.52 -19.68
C SER A 153 -3.94 24.07 -20.00
N LEU A 154 -3.79 22.80 -20.40
CA LEU A 154 -2.54 22.19 -20.82
C LEU A 154 -2.63 21.68 -22.26
N LYS A 155 -1.62 22.03 -23.06
CA LYS A 155 -1.35 21.55 -24.43
C LYS A 155 0.04 20.88 -24.54
N ALA A 156 0.60 20.46 -23.42
CA ALA A 156 1.94 19.86 -23.33
C ALA A 156 1.92 18.38 -23.76
N SER A 157 1.85 18.12 -25.07
CA SER A 157 1.75 16.75 -25.63
C SER A 157 2.97 15.86 -25.35
N SER A 158 4.12 16.45 -25.03
CA SER A 158 5.37 15.73 -24.72
C SER A 158 5.52 15.40 -23.24
N LEU A 159 4.57 15.79 -22.38
CA LEU A 159 4.70 15.69 -20.94
C LEU A 159 4.71 14.22 -20.49
N GLU A 160 5.78 13.85 -19.79
CA GLU A 160 6.01 12.52 -19.23
C GLU A 160 5.80 12.51 -17.72
N ASN A 161 6.09 13.63 -17.06
CA ASN A 161 6.00 13.78 -15.60
C ASN A 161 5.35 15.11 -15.22
N LEU A 162 4.25 15.04 -14.48
CA LEU A 162 3.59 16.18 -13.84
C LEU A 162 3.42 15.89 -12.36
N ILE A 163 4.18 16.58 -11.51
CA ILE A 163 4.15 16.40 -10.06
C ILE A 163 3.54 17.65 -9.42
N LEU A 164 2.35 17.52 -8.85
CA LEU A 164 1.65 18.60 -8.12
C LEU A 164 1.39 18.22 -6.66
N ARG A 165 1.96 17.11 -6.18
CA ARG A 165 1.84 16.63 -4.81
C ARG A 165 2.16 17.74 -3.80
N GLY A 166 1.34 17.88 -2.75
CA GLY A 166 1.54 18.84 -1.67
C GLY A 166 1.24 20.30 -2.05
N CYS A 167 0.64 20.56 -3.23
CA CYS A 167 0.11 21.87 -3.59
C CYS A 167 -1.24 22.13 -2.90
N SER A 168 -1.22 22.30 -1.57
CA SER A 168 -2.41 22.30 -0.71
C SER A 168 -3.38 23.47 -0.90
N LYS A 169 -3.07 24.46 -1.76
CA LYS A 169 -3.98 25.55 -2.17
C LYS A 169 -4.45 25.46 -3.62
N LEU A 170 -4.04 24.42 -4.35
CA LEU A 170 -4.42 24.21 -5.74
C LEU A 170 -5.81 23.58 -5.78
N SER A 171 -6.84 24.38 -6.06
CA SER A 171 -8.24 23.93 -6.01
C SER A 171 -8.83 23.44 -7.33
N ARG A 172 -8.14 23.68 -8.45
CA ARG A 172 -8.61 23.27 -9.79
C ARG A 172 -7.47 22.65 -10.58
N PHE A 173 -7.74 21.49 -11.16
CA PHE A 173 -6.86 20.88 -12.16
C PHE A 173 -7.15 21.49 -13.55
N PRO A 174 -6.13 21.74 -14.40
CA PRO A 174 -6.30 22.30 -15.74
C PRO A 174 -7.07 21.40 -16.70
N ASP A 175 -7.76 22.03 -17.67
CA ASP A 175 -8.29 21.34 -18.83
C ASP A 175 -7.18 20.82 -19.75
N ILE A 176 -7.26 19.55 -20.13
CA ILE A 176 -6.31 18.93 -21.05
C ILE A 176 -6.87 19.06 -22.45
N LEU A 177 -6.29 19.93 -23.28
CA LEU A 177 -6.88 20.29 -24.57
C LEU A 177 -6.39 19.44 -25.75
N VAL A 178 -5.40 18.56 -25.51
CA VAL A 178 -4.80 17.68 -26.52
C VAL A 178 -4.52 16.30 -25.93
N PRO A 179 -4.62 15.20 -26.71
CA PRO A 179 -4.21 13.88 -26.24
C PRO A 179 -2.74 13.83 -25.82
N MET A 180 -2.47 13.36 -24.60
CA MET A 180 -1.14 13.18 -24.04
C MET A 180 -0.80 11.69 -24.02
N LYS A 181 0.12 11.29 -24.90
CA LYS A 181 0.51 9.87 -25.11
C LYS A 181 1.72 9.42 -24.29
N ARG A 182 2.18 10.24 -23.36
CA ARG A 182 3.45 10.03 -22.64
C ARG A 182 3.34 10.06 -21.12
N LEU A 183 2.32 10.74 -20.59
CA LEU A 183 2.07 10.82 -19.16
C LEU A 183 1.47 9.49 -18.66
N LYS A 184 2.25 8.75 -17.88
CA LYS A 184 1.85 7.45 -17.32
C LYS A 184 1.34 7.53 -15.88
N THR A 185 1.83 8.49 -15.11
CA THR A 185 1.46 8.69 -13.70
C THR A 185 1.04 10.14 -13.48
N LEU A 186 -0.12 10.34 -12.86
CA LEU A 186 -0.62 11.64 -12.43
C LEU A 186 -0.73 11.66 -10.90
N ALA A 187 0.21 12.35 -10.26
CA ALA A 187 0.30 12.45 -8.80
C ALA A 187 -0.18 13.82 -8.29
N LEU A 188 -1.35 13.82 -7.65
CA LEU A 188 -2.08 15.00 -7.15
C LEU A 188 -2.33 14.93 -5.63
N HIS A 189 -1.60 14.08 -4.91
CA HIS A 189 -1.80 13.90 -3.46
C HIS A 189 -1.73 15.22 -2.69
N GLU A 190 -2.50 15.32 -1.61
CA GLU A 190 -2.45 16.46 -0.67
C GLU A 190 -2.71 17.82 -1.37
N THR A 191 -3.59 17.84 -2.38
CA THR A 191 -4.06 19.06 -3.05
C THR A 191 -5.48 19.43 -2.62
N ALA A 192 -5.89 20.69 -2.86
CA ALA A 192 -7.26 21.15 -2.58
C ALA A 192 -8.21 20.96 -3.76
N ILE A 193 -7.88 20.07 -4.71
CA ILE A 193 -8.63 19.90 -5.95
C ILE A 193 -10.05 19.43 -5.63
N GLU A 194 -11.04 20.25 -6.01
CA GLU A 194 -12.45 19.94 -5.75
C GLU A 194 -13.05 18.96 -6.76
N GLU A 195 -12.60 19.04 -8.01
CA GLU A 195 -13.04 18.23 -9.14
C GLU A 195 -11.93 18.07 -10.19
N LEU A 196 -11.90 16.92 -10.88
CA LEU A 196 -11.10 16.74 -12.09
C LEU A 196 -11.96 16.99 -13.34
N PRO A 197 -11.42 17.63 -14.39
CA PRO A 197 -12.19 17.97 -15.58
C PRO A 197 -12.47 16.72 -16.44
N SER A 198 -13.55 16.77 -17.24
CA SER A 198 -13.88 15.70 -18.19
C SER A 198 -12.77 15.46 -19.23
N SER A 199 -11.99 16.50 -19.51
CA SER A 199 -10.79 16.45 -20.36
C SER A 199 -9.69 15.52 -19.85
N LEU A 200 -9.80 14.95 -18.64
CA LEU A 200 -8.96 13.85 -18.15
C LEU A 200 -8.87 12.68 -19.15
N ALA A 201 -9.93 12.46 -19.96
CA ALA A 201 -9.95 11.49 -21.06
C ALA A 201 -8.78 11.62 -22.05
N ASN A 202 -8.17 12.81 -22.15
CA ASN A 202 -7.05 13.04 -23.05
C ASN A 202 -5.72 12.45 -22.53
N LEU A 203 -5.67 11.93 -21.30
CA LEU A 203 -4.51 11.19 -20.78
C LEU A 203 -4.53 9.73 -21.24
N VAL A 204 -4.43 9.53 -22.56
CA VAL A 204 -4.74 8.25 -23.21
C VAL A 204 -3.83 7.09 -22.80
N GLU A 205 -2.63 7.35 -22.29
CA GLU A 205 -1.66 6.33 -21.83
C GLU A 205 -1.49 6.30 -20.30
N LEU A 206 -2.42 6.91 -19.55
CA LEU A 206 -2.35 6.96 -18.08
C LEU A 206 -2.50 5.58 -17.47
N LYS A 207 -1.55 5.18 -16.63
CA LYS A 207 -1.53 3.92 -15.88
C LYS A 207 -1.87 4.10 -14.41
N GLU A 208 -1.53 5.25 -13.84
CA GLU A 208 -1.68 5.50 -12.41
C GLU A 208 -2.23 6.90 -12.13
N LEU A 209 -3.31 6.95 -11.34
CA LEU A 209 -3.93 8.18 -10.86
C LEU A 209 -3.89 8.20 -9.33
N CYS A 210 -3.21 9.19 -8.76
CA CYS A 210 -3.10 9.34 -7.31
C CYS A 210 -3.67 10.67 -6.82
N LEU A 211 -4.70 10.59 -5.98
CA LEU A 211 -5.44 11.68 -5.38
C LEU A 211 -5.50 11.55 -3.84
N SER A 212 -4.58 10.80 -3.24
CA SER A 212 -4.60 10.56 -1.79
C SER A 212 -4.60 11.86 -0.99
N ASP A 213 -5.39 11.92 0.08
CA ASP A 213 -5.55 13.06 0.97
C ASP A 213 -5.96 14.37 0.26
N CYS A 214 -6.71 14.30 -0.86
CA CYS A 214 -7.40 15.45 -1.43
C CYS A 214 -8.69 15.74 -0.65
N LEU A 215 -8.56 16.45 0.47
CA LEU A 215 -9.65 16.64 1.44
C LEU A 215 -10.88 17.37 0.88
N ASP A 216 -10.70 18.16 -0.17
CA ASP A 216 -11.76 18.94 -0.84
C ASP A 216 -12.37 18.25 -2.08
N LEU A 217 -11.87 17.07 -2.45
CA LEU A 217 -12.34 16.34 -3.63
C LEU A 217 -13.77 15.84 -3.40
N LYS A 218 -14.71 16.38 -4.19
CA LYS A 218 -16.14 16.06 -4.09
C LYS A 218 -16.56 14.98 -5.08
N ASN A 219 -16.01 15.02 -6.29
CA ASN A 219 -16.38 14.13 -7.39
C ASN A 219 -15.18 13.83 -8.31
N LEU A 220 -15.19 12.65 -8.91
CA LEU A 220 -14.36 12.34 -10.08
C LEU A 220 -15.22 12.41 -11.36
N PRO A 221 -14.65 12.76 -12.52
CA PRO A 221 -15.39 12.84 -13.77
C PRO A 221 -15.72 11.45 -14.31
N CYS A 222 -16.88 11.32 -14.97
CA CYS A 222 -17.26 10.08 -15.66
C CYS A 222 -16.28 9.70 -16.79
N SER A 223 -15.47 10.65 -17.28
CA SER A 223 -14.43 10.37 -18.27
C SER A 223 -13.32 9.46 -17.77
N ILE A 224 -13.22 9.18 -16.46
CA ILE A 224 -12.28 8.18 -15.93
C ILE A 224 -12.45 6.80 -16.58
N TYR A 225 -13.69 6.44 -16.95
CA TYR A 225 -14.03 5.18 -17.64
C TYR A 225 -13.52 5.10 -19.09
N THR A 226 -12.93 6.18 -19.62
CA THR A 226 -12.34 6.22 -20.97
C THR A 226 -10.85 5.86 -20.95
N LEU A 227 -10.23 5.80 -19.75
CA LEU A 227 -8.80 5.56 -19.57
C LEU A 227 -8.49 4.05 -19.63
N GLN A 228 -8.35 3.54 -20.85
CA GLN A 228 -8.21 2.10 -21.11
C GLN A 228 -6.94 1.45 -20.54
N HIS A 229 -5.90 2.25 -20.26
CA HIS A 229 -4.62 1.77 -19.73
C HIS A 229 -4.47 1.99 -18.22
N LEU A 230 -5.50 2.51 -17.55
CA LEU A 230 -5.45 2.80 -16.12
C LEU A 230 -5.43 1.50 -15.32
N GLU A 231 -4.35 1.29 -14.57
CA GLU A 231 -4.06 0.09 -13.77
C GLU A 231 -4.26 0.35 -12.27
N HIS A 232 -3.95 1.57 -11.81
CA HIS A 232 -3.95 1.93 -10.39
C HIS A 232 -4.71 3.24 -10.13
N ILE A 233 -5.65 3.19 -9.19
CA ILE A 233 -6.45 4.35 -8.76
C ILE A 233 -6.36 4.46 -7.24
N PHE A 234 -5.72 5.52 -6.75
CA PHE A 234 -5.60 5.83 -5.33
C PHE A 234 -6.35 7.13 -5.02
N VAL A 235 -7.44 7.03 -4.25
CA VAL A 235 -8.30 8.16 -3.84
C VAL A 235 -8.50 8.13 -2.33
N ASP A 236 -7.58 7.49 -1.61
CA ASP A 236 -7.63 7.32 -0.18
C ASP A 236 -7.58 8.65 0.58
N GLY A 237 -8.30 8.77 1.70
CA GLY A 237 -8.31 10.00 2.52
C GLY A 237 -9.11 11.18 1.94
N CYS A 238 -9.82 10.99 0.82
CA CYS A 238 -10.70 12.02 0.25
C CYS A 238 -12.03 12.12 1.02
N SER A 239 -12.00 12.79 2.18
CA SER A 239 -13.12 12.79 3.14
C SER A 239 -14.44 13.40 2.62
N GLN A 240 -14.40 14.27 1.61
CA GLN A 240 -15.58 14.85 0.95
C GLN A 240 -16.12 14.02 -0.23
N LEU A 241 -15.41 12.96 -0.64
CA LEU A 241 -15.86 12.06 -1.70
C LEU A 241 -16.94 11.13 -1.13
N THR A 242 -18.20 11.45 -1.44
CA THR A 242 -19.37 10.69 -0.96
C THR A 242 -19.85 9.63 -1.95
N LYS A 243 -19.43 9.74 -3.21
CA LYS A 243 -19.78 8.81 -4.29
C LYS A 243 -18.60 8.65 -5.25
N PHE A 244 -18.42 7.44 -5.77
CA PHE A 244 -17.54 7.20 -6.91
C PHE A 244 -18.33 7.44 -8.21
N PRO A 245 -17.72 7.97 -9.29
CA PRO A 245 -18.42 8.26 -10.54
C PRO A 245 -19.12 7.02 -11.08
N GLN A 246 -20.36 7.18 -11.54
CA GLN A 246 -21.11 6.13 -12.22
C GLN A 246 -21.10 6.38 -13.72
N CYS A 247 -20.71 5.38 -14.50
CA CYS A 247 -20.96 5.40 -15.93
C CYS A 247 -22.41 4.96 -16.20
N VAL A 248 -23.29 5.90 -16.51
CA VAL A 248 -24.64 5.58 -16.99
C VAL A 248 -24.63 5.68 -18.51
N TRP A 249 -25.05 4.61 -19.20
CA TRP A 249 -25.20 4.61 -20.66
C TRP A 249 -26.09 5.80 -21.08
N GLY A 250 -25.55 6.74 -21.86
CA GLY A 250 -26.26 7.96 -22.28
C GLY A 250 -26.08 9.20 -21.40
N SER A 251 -25.18 9.19 -20.40
CA SER A 251 -24.79 10.42 -19.69
C SER A 251 -24.21 11.46 -20.66
N ARG A 252 -24.72 12.71 -20.60
CA ARG A 252 -24.27 13.83 -21.46
C ARG A 252 -22.80 14.20 -21.25
N ASP A 253 -22.19 13.77 -20.14
CA ASP A 253 -20.77 14.02 -19.85
C ASP A 253 -19.81 13.09 -20.61
N CYS A 254 -20.30 12.00 -21.19
CA CYS A 254 -19.48 11.02 -21.94
C CYS A 254 -19.62 11.18 -23.47
N THR A 255 -20.10 12.33 -23.94
CA THR A 255 -20.70 12.54 -25.29
C THR A 255 -19.79 12.44 -26.51
N ASN A 256 -18.50 12.11 -26.36
CA ASN A 256 -17.56 12.09 -27.50
C ASN A 256 -16.71 10.83 -27.64
N VAL A 257 -17.05 9.73 -26.95
CA VAL A 257 -16.14 8.57 -26.91
C VAL A 257 -16.78 7.34 -27.55
N SER A 258 -16.25 6.93 -28.71
CA SER A 258 -16.61 5.70 -29.43
C SER A 258 -16.02 4.42 -28.82
N LEU A 259 -15.41 4.52 -27.63
CA LEU A 259 -14.71 3.42 -26.95
C LEU A 259 -15.62 2.78 -25.89
N PRO A 260 -15.42 1.48 -25.58
CA PRO A 260 -16.10 0.87 -24.45
C PRO A 260 -15.74 1.62 -23.17
N LEU A 261 -16.76 2.18 -22.51
CA LEU A 261 -16.64 2.86 -21.21
C LEU A 261 -16.42 1.79 -20.14
N ALA A 262 -15.16 1.50 -19.84
CA ALA A 262 -14.77 0.47 -18.89
C ALA A 262 -13.37 0.77 -18.31
N LEU A 263 -13.19 0.48 -17.02
CA LEU A 263 -11.91 0.46 -16.30
C LEU A 263 -11.27 -0.95 -16.36
N SER A 264 -11.33 -1.61 -17.53
CA SER A 264 -11.07 -3.05 -17.65
C SER A 264 -9.63 -3.46 -17.28
N SER A 265 -8.71 -2.50 -17.27
CA SER A 265 -7.29 -2.69 -16.94
C SER A 265 -6.97 -2.40 -15.48
N VAL A 266 -7.92 -1.87 -14.68
CA VAL A 266 -7.67 -1.53 -13.29
C VAL A 266 -7.41 -2.80 -12.49
N ILE A 267 -6.25 -2.84 -11.83
CA ILE A 267 -5.76 -3.93 -10.98
C ILE A 267 -5.95 -3.55 -9.51
N ASN A 268 -5.74 -2.28 -9.14
CA ASN A 268 -5.84 -1.79 -7.78
C ASN A 268 -6.76 -0.56 -7.71
N LEU A 269 -7.79 -0.66 -6.89
CA LEU A 269 -8.67 0.45 -6.54
C LEU A 269 -8.63 0.67 -5.02
N ASN A 270 -8.03 1.79 -4.60
CA ASN A 270 -8.01 2.21 -3.21
C ASN A 270 -8.89 3.46 -3.02
N VAL A 271 -9.97 3.30 -2.25
CA VAL A 271 -10.92 4.36 -1.90
C VAL A 271 -11.18 4.35 -0.39
N GLN A 272 -10.16 4.03 0.41
CA GLN A 272 -10.28 4.05 1.87
C GLN A 272 -10.43 5.47 2.42
N ARG A 273 -10.93 5.61 3.66
CA ARG A 273 -11.04 6.90 4.37
C ARG A 273 -11.79 7.97 3.57
N CYS A 274 -12.74 7.52 2.75
CA CYS A 274 -13.69 8.37 2.04
C CYS A 274 -15.04 8.37 2.80
N SER A 275 -15.99 9.18 2.32
CA SER A 275 -17.34 9.24 2.90
C SER A 275 -18.35 8.43 2.08
N LEU A 276 -17.94 7.33 1.42
CA LEU A 276 -18.82 6.55 0.57
C LEU A 276 -19.93 5.90 1.39
N SER A 277 -21.19 6.23 1.08
CA SER A 277 -22.37 5.60 1.67
C SER A 277 -23.00 4.54 0.76
N GLU A 278 -22.67 4.55 -0.53
CA GLU A 278 -23.20 3.62 -1.53
C GLU A 278 -22.07 3.09 -2.44
N LEU A 279 -22.15 1.82 -2.80
CA LEU A 279 -21.19 1.13 -3.68
C LEU A 279 -21.80 0.79 -5.04
N SER A 280 -22.67 1.65 -5.54
CA SER A 280 -23.40 1.48 -6.81
C SER A 280 -22.47 1.39 -8.03
N PHE A 281 -21.27 1.98 -7.97
CA PHE A 281 -20.26 1.85 -9.03
C PHE A 281 -19.77 0.40 -9.24
N LEU A 282 -19.84 -0.46 -8.21
CA LEU A 282 -19.49 -1.88 -8.33
C LEU A 282 -20.50 -2.69 -9.15
N LYS A 283 -21.73 -2.18 -9.36
CA LYS A 283 -22.75 -2.87 -10.17
C LYS A 283 -22.41 -2.87 -11.67
N ASN A 284 -21.49 -2.02 -12.10
CA ASN A 284 -21.03 -1.94 -13.49
C ASN A 284 -19.91 -2.96 -13.72
N LEU A 285 -20.26 -4.25 -13.69
CA LEU A 285 -19.33 -5.38 -13.51
C LEU A 285 -18.35 -5.55 -14.67
N HIS A 286 -18.75 -5.16 -15.89
CA HIS A 286 -17.87 -5.13 -17.06
C HIS A 286 -16.78 -4.06 -16.97
N CYS A 287 -16.91 -3.10 -16.05
CA CYS A 287 -15.94 -2.01 -15.94
C CYS A 287 -14.65 -2.45 -15.27
N MET A 288 -14.55 -3.51 -14.46
CA MET A 288 -13.34 -3.76 -13.65
C MET A 288 -12.92 -5.24 -13.64
N SER A 289 -12.90 -5.87 -14.81
CA SER A 289 -12.61 -7.32 -14.97
C SER A 289 -11.18 -7.74 -14.58
N SER A 290 -10.25 -6.80 -14.40
CA SER A 290 -8.86 -7.07 -14.02
C SER A 290 -8.53 -6.79 -12.56
N LEU A 291 -9.51 -6.36 -11.77
CA LEU A 291 -9.31 -5.92 -10.40
C LEU A 291 -8.84 -7.08 -9.51
N THR A 292 -7.68 -6.93 -8.86
CA THR A 292 -7.10 -7.91 -7.94
C THR A 292 -7.08 -7.42 -6.49
N MET A 293 -7.10 -6.10 -6.28
CA MET A 293 -7.10 -5.46 -4.97
C MET A 293 -8.16 -4.36 -4.91
N LEU A 294 -9.03 -4.43 -3.90
CA LEU A 294 -10.05 -3.44 -3.60
C LEU A 294 -9.97 -3.04 -2.13
N ASP A 295 -9.68 -1.77 -1.87
CA ASP A 295 -9.69 -1.20 -0.52
C ASP A 295 -10.84 -0.19 -0.37
N LEU A 296 -11.77 -0.51 0.52
CA LEU A 296 -12.95 0.29 0.88
C LEU A 296 -12.94 0.64 2.38
N SER A 297 -11.82 0.46 3.07
CA SER A 297 -11.69 0.68 4.51
C SER A 297 -12.15 2.08 4.94
N GLU A 298 -12.65 2.21 6.17
CA GLU A 298 -13.06 3.49 6.77
C GLU A 298 -14.14 4.28 6.00
N ASN A 299 -15.05 3.58 5.31
CA ASN A 299 -16.22 4.18 4.65
C ASN A 299 -17.54 3.96 5.43
N LYS A 300 -18.65 4.50 4.90
CA LYS A 300 -19.96 4.63 5.56
C LYS A 300 -21.06 3.74 4.95
N PHE A 301 -20.73 2.79 4.08
CA PHE A 301 -21.72 1.88 3.50
C PHE A 301 -22.19 0.84 4.52
N VAL A 302 -23.46 0.43 4.41
CA VAL A 302 -24.10 -0.50 5.36
C VAL A 302 -23.98 -1.97 4.92
N SER A 303 -23.89 -2.22 3.61
CA SER A 303 -23.75 -3.56 3.06
C SER A 303 -22.88 -3.57 1.81
N LEU A 304 -22.21 -4.70 1.58
CA LEU A 304 -21.47 -4.96 0.35
C LEU A 304 -22.44 -5.49 -0.72
N PRO A 305 -22.46 -4.95 -1.95
CA PRO A 305 -23.39 -5.41 -2.97
C PRO A 305 -23.07 -6.85 -3.40
N THR A 306 -24.09 -7.67 -3.60
CA THR A 306 -23.95 -9.10 -3.94
C THR A 306 -23.23 -9.36 -5.27
N CYS A 307 -23.19 -8.36 -6.15
CA CYS A 307 -22.46 -8.41 -7.42
C CYS A 307 -20.94 -8.53 -7.24
N ILE A 308 -20.41 -8.30 -6.02
CA ILE A 308 -18.98 -8.51 -5.70
C ILE A 308 -18.52 -9.95 -6.01
N SER A 309 -19.43 -10.93 -5.99
CA SER A 309 -19.12 -12.33 -6.35
C SER A 309 -18.69 -12.51 -7.81
N GLN A 310 -18.98 -11.56 -8.69
CA GLN A 310 -18.61 -11.65 -10.10
C GLN A 310 -17.17 -11.16 -10.38
N PHE A 311 -16.48 -10.60 -9.39
CA PHE A 311 -15.09 -10.16 -9.53
C PHE A 311 -14.14 -11.35 -9.41
N THR A 312 -14.10 -12.20 -10.43
CA THR A 312 -13.36 -13.48 -10.41
C THR A 312 -11.84 -13.35 -10.26
N LYS A 313 -11.25 -12.19 -10.52
CA LYS A 313 -9.82 -11.95 -10.32
C LYS A 313 -9.49 -11.26 -8.98
N LEU A 314 -10.51 -10.86 -8.20
CA LEU A 314 -10.30 -10.13 -6.96
C LEU A 314 -9.72 -11.06 -5.88
N GLN A 315 -8.50 -10.77 -5.47
CA GLN A 315 -7.73 -11.56 -4.50
C GLN A 315 -7.75 -10.92 -3.11
N GLN A 316 -7.75 -9.58 -3.03
CA GLN A 316 -7.68 -8.87 -1.75
C GLN A 316 -8.83 -7.88 -1.62
N LEU A 317 -9.60 -8.02 -0.53
CA LEU A 317 -10.67 -7.11 -0.16
C LEU A 317 -10.42 -6.54 1.25
N CYS A 318 -10.22 -5.23 1.32
CA CYS A 318 -10.04 -4.51 2.57
C CYS A 318 -11.31 -3.68 2.89
N LEU A 319 -11.86 -3.93 4.06
CA LEU A 319 -13.07 -3.34 4.64
C LEU A 319 -12.78 -2.88 6.09
N MET A 320 -11.54 -2.56 6.42
CA MET A 320 -11.14 -2.28 7.80
C MET A 320 -11.87 -1.03 8.31
N HIS A 321 -12.31 -1.05 9.55
CA HIS A 321 -12.93 0.07 10.25
C HIS A 321 -14.16 0.66 9.53
N CYS A 322 -14.87 -0.14 8.71
CA CYS A 322 -16.17 0.21 8.14
C CYS A 322 -17.28 0.09 9.22
N LYS A 323 -17.34 1.06 10.14
CA LYS A 323 -18.15 0.98 11.36
C LYS A 323 -19.66 0.79 11.16
N GLN A 324 -20.19 1.14 9.98
CA GLN A 324 -21.61 1.00 9.64
C GLN A 324 -21.95 -0.29 8.89
N LEU A 325 -20.94 -1.05 8.46
CA LEU A 325 -21.12 -2.31 7.73
C LEU A 325 -21.82 -3.33 8.64
N ARG A 326 -22.98 -3.83 8.22
CA ARG A 326 -23.79 -4.81 8.95
C ARG A 326 -23.73 -6.21 8.35
N GLU A 327 -23.59 -6.30 7.03
CA GLU A 327 -23.68 -7.57 6.32
C GLU A 327 -22.69 -7.67 5.15
N ILE A 328 -22.11 -8.85 5.00
CA ILE A 328 -21.33 -9.29 3.84
C ILE A 328 -22.04 -10.51 3.26
N LEU A 329 -22.93 -10.30 2.29
CA LEU A 329 -23.81 -11.37 1.77
C LEU A 329 -23.19 -12.21 0.64
N ALA A 330 -22.11 -11.73 0.03
CA ALA A 330 -21.39 -12.44 -1.02
C ALA A 330 -19.91 -12.07 -1.00
N LEU A 331 -19.06 -12.98 -1.47
CA LEU A 331 -17.62 -12.76 -1.64
C LEU A 331 -17.17 -13.22 -3.04
N PRO A 332 -16.09 -12.65 -3.58
CA PRO A 332 -15.44 -13.17 -4.78
C PRO A 332 -14.95 -14.61 -4.59
N PRO A 333 -15.01 -15.47 -5.62
CA PRO A 333 -14.63 -16.88 -5.50
C PRO A 333 -13.12 -17.09 -5.24
N ASN A 334 -12.27 -16.23 -5.80
CA ASN A 334 -10.81 -16.39 -5.77
C ASN A 334 -10.14 -15.47 -4.73
N ILE A 335 -10.88 -15.08 -3.70
CA ILE A 335 -10.38 -14.20 -2.65
C ILE A 335 -9.35 -14.93 -1.77
N THR A 336 -8.16 -14.35 -1.64
CA THR A 336 -7.07 -14.85 -0.81
C THR A 336 -6.96 -14.07 0.50
N SER A 337 -7.39 -12.80 0.54
CA SER A 337 -7.36 -12.00 1.76
C SER A 337 -8.63 -11.17 1.94
N LEU A 338 -9.27 -11.32 3.10
CA LEU A 338 -10.41 -10.51 3.54
C LEU A 338 -10.06 -9.84 4.88
N HIS A 339 -9.94 -8.51 4.87
CA HIS A 339 -9.70 -7.72 6.07
C HIS A 339 -10.95 -6.92 6.43
N ALA A 340 -11.64 -7.28 7.49
CA ALA A 340 -12.82 -6.58 8.02
C ALA A 340 -12.62 -6.17 9.49
N LYS A 341 -11.36 -6.00 9.91
CA LYS A 341 -10.99 -5.57 11.26
C LYS A 341 -11.69 -4.26 11.63
N GLY A 342 -12.28 -4.18 12.82
CA GLY A 342 -12.92 -2.97 13.37
C GLY A 342 -14.29 -2.65 12.79
N CYS A 343 -14.96 -3.59 12.11
CA CYS A 343 -16.34 -3.45 11.67
C CYS A 343 -17.32 -3.74 12.82
N GLU A 344 -17.44 -2.81 13.75
CA GLU A 344 -18.20 -2.95 15.01
C GLU A 344 -19.70 -3.29 14.79
N SER A 345 -20.29 -2.88 13.66
CA SER A 345 -21.69 -3.15 13.34
C SER A 345 -21.92 -4.46 12.57
N LEU A 346 -20.87 -5.20 12.22
CA LEU A 346 -20.99 -6.38 11.36
C LEU A 346 -21.71 -7.51 12.10
N GLU A 347 -22.90 -7.88 11.65
CA GLU A 347 -23.77 -8.87 12.26
C GLU A 347 -23.75 -10.19 11.50
N THR A 348 -23.63 -10.13 10.17
CA THR A 348 -23.69 -11.30 9.29
C THR A 348 -22.59 -11.31 8.24
N CYS A 349 -22.07 -12.50 7.94
CA CYS A 349 -21.14 -12.75 6.86
C CYS A 349 -21.54 -14.05 6.15
N VAL A 350 -21.21 -14.15 4.86
CA VAL A 350 -21.41 -15.34 4.03
C VAL A 350 -20.76 -16.57 4.66
N ASP A 351 -21.27 -17.75 4.32
CA ASP A 351 -20.61 -18.99 4.68
C ASP A 351 -19.21 -19.04 4.05
N LEU A 352 -18.18 -19.06 4.90
CA LEU A 352 -16.79 -19.07 4.48
C LEU A 352 -16.40 -20.40 3.83
N LEU A 353 -17.23 -21.44 3.97
CA LEU A 353 -17.00 -22.75 3.34
C LEU A 353 -16.67 -22.64 1.86
N ASP A 354 -17.46 -21.89 1.10
CA ASP A 354 -17.27 -21.78 -0.36
C ASP A 354 -16.02 -20.98 -0.73
N VAL A 355 -15.60 -20.04 0.12
CA VAL A 355 -14.35 -19.27 -0.05
C VAL A 355 -13.12 -20.09 0.34
N LEU A 356 -13.24 -20.96 1.33
CA LEU A 356 -12.14 -21.79 1.80
C LEU A 356 -11.89 -23.01 0.92
N ARG A 357 -12.77 -23.32 -0.05
CA ARG A 357 -12.59 -24.46 -0.96
C ARG A 357 -11.28 -24.34 -1.72
N TYR A 358 -10.54 -25.44 -1.75
CA TYR A 358 -9.30 -25.56 -2.51
C TYR A 358 -9.60 -25.60 -4.01
N ASN A 359 -8.95 -24.73 -4.79
CA ASN A 359 -8.96 -24.76 -6.24
C ASN A 359 -7.59 -25.31 -6.74
N PRO A 360 -7.54 -26.49 -7.37
CA PRO A 360 -6.29 -27.10 -7.84
C PRO A 360 -5.54 -26.27 -8.88
N ASP A 361 -6.26 -25.44 -9.64
CA ASP A 361 -5.71 -24.59 -10.69
C ASP A 361 -5.10 -23.29 -10.14
N GLU A 362 -5.26 -23.02 -8.84
CA GLU A 362 -4.71 -21.84 -8.18
C GLU A 362 -3.39 -22.15 -7.46
N SER A 363 -2.47 -21.18 -7.52
CA SER A 363 -1.26 -21.24 -6.72
C SER A 363 -1.64 -21.27 -5.23
N PRO A 364 -1.07 -22.18 -4.44
CA PRO A 364 -1.54 -22.44 -3.09
C PRO A 364 -0.99 -21.38 -2.13
N TRP A 365 -1.60 -20.20 -2.13
CA TRP A 365 -1.28 -19.06 -1.27
C TRP A 365 -2.12 -19.07 0.01
N LEU A 366 -1.67 -18.29 0.99
CA LEU A 366 -2.36 -18.01 2.25
C LEU A 366 -3.78 -17.49 2.00
N ARG A 367 -4.79 -18.14 2.60
CA ARG A 367 -6.12 -17.55 2.78
C ARG A 367 -6.19 -16.89 4.15
N ARG A 368 -6.24 -15.55 4.18
CA ARG A 368 -6.34 -14.77 5.42
C ARG A 368 -7.71 -14.12 5.55
N ILE A 369 -8.32 -14.27 6.72
CA ILE A 369 -9.61 -13.67 7.05
C ILE A 369 -9.49 -13.03 8.43
N ASP A 370 -9.73 -11.73 8.51
CA ASP A 370 -9.61 -10.96 9.74
C ASP A 370 -10.91 -10.22 10.06
N PHE A 371 -11.60 -10.68 11.11
CA PHE A 371 -12.79 -10.08 11.70
C PHE A 371 -12.51 -9.52 13.11
N SER A 372 -11.26 -9.18 13.44
CA SER A 372 -10.91 -8.51 14.70
C SER A 372 -11.88 -7.37 15.00
N GLY A 373 -12.39 -7.23 16.22
CA GLY A 373 -13.27 -6.12 16.59
C GLY A 373 -14.64 -6.10 15.91
N CYS A 374 -15.13 -7.25 15.39
CA CYS A 374 -16.49 -7.40 14.85
C CYS A 374 -17.42 -8.08 15.86
N GLN A 375 -17.62 -7.51 17.05
CA GLN A 375 -18.19 -8.24 18.20
C GLN A 375 -19.66 -8.69 18.00
N LYS A 376 -20.38 -8.03 17.09
CA LYS A 376 -21.75 -8.41 16.72
C LYS A 376 -21.82 -9.61 15.78
N LEU A 377 -20.70 -10.01 15.18
CA LEU A 377 -20.64 -11.17 14.31
C LEU A 377 -20.93 -12.39 15.19
N ILE A 378 -22.12 -12.99 14.99
CA ILE A 378 -22.67 -14.02 15.87
C ILE A 378 -21.61 -15.09 16.13
N GLN A 379 -21.07 -15.11 17.35
CA GLN A 379 -19.89 -15.90 17.74
C GLN A 379 -20.03 -17.41 17.42
N ASP A 380 -21.26 -17.90 17.30
CA ASP A 380 -21.57 -19.28 16.94
C ASP A 380 -21.44 -19.59 15.44
N ARG A 381 -21.75 -18.67 14.50
CA ARG A 381 -21.71 -18.99 13.06
C ARG A 381 -20.29 -19.08 12.51
N CYS A 382 -19.38 -18.17 12.83
CA CYS A 382 -18.00 -18.28 12.33
C CYS A 382 -17.27 -19.51 12.91
N SER A 383 -17.50 -19.79 14.20
CA SER A 383 -16.97 -20.98 14.88
C SER A 383 -17.60 -22.27 14.36
N SER A 384 -18.89 -22.27 13.98
CA SER A 384 -19.56 -23.41 13.35
C SER A 384 -19.23 -23.58 11.87
N ASN A 385 -18.93 -22.51 11.13
CA ASN A 385 -18.56 -22.61 9.71
C ASN A 385 -17.16 -23.22 9.56
N CYS A 386 -16.28 -23.05 10.56
CA CYS A 386 -15.00 -23.74 10.68
C CYS A 386 -15.12 -25.05 11.50
N THR A 387 -16.08 -25.93 11.17
CA THR A 387 -16.09 -27.28 11.76
C THR A 387 -14.89 -28.10 11.29
N MET A 388 -14.55 -29.14 12.05
CA MET A 388 -13.55 -30.12 11.66
C MET A 388 -13.85 -30.77 10.29
N LEU A 389 -15.13 -31.07 10.01
CA LEU A 389 -15.59 -31.61 8.73
C LEU A 389 -15.40 -30.61 7.59
N SER A 390 -15.62 -29.32 7.87
CA SER A 390 -15.26 -28.23 6.97
C SER A 390 -13.77 -28.32 6.66
N ILE A 391 -12.91 -28.26 7.68
CA ILE A 391 -11.47 -28.28 7.49
C ILE A 391 -11.06 -29.53 6.71
N GLU A 392 -11.37 -30.74 7.18
CA GLU A 392 -11.06 -32.02 6.52
C GLU A 392 -11.55 -32.14 5.06
N GLY A 393 -12.72 -31.59 4.73
CA GLY A 393 -13.26 -31.55 3.37
C GLY A 393 -12.68 -30.42 2.49
N LEU A 394 -12.08 -29.40 3.09
CA LEU A 394 -11.48 -28.23 2.43
C LEU A 394 -9.96 -28.38 2.19
N LEU A 395 -9.30 -29.39 2.77
CA LEU A 395 -7.84 -29.48 2.80
C LEU A 395 -7.21 -29.90 1.47
N GLY A 396 -6.83 -28.90 0.69
CA GLY A 396 -5.67 -28.97 -0.21
C GLY A 396 -4.37 -28.55 0.49
N GLU A 397 -3.39 -28.12 -0.29
CA GLU A 397 -2.07 -27.69 0.18
C GLU A 397 -2.05 -26.22 0.71
N THR A 398 -3.19 -25.64 1.07
CA THR A 398 -3.33 -24.20 1.35
C THR A 398 -3.26 -23.87 2.86
N ARG A 399 -2.48 -22.85 3.24
CA ARG A 399 -2.49 -22.29 4.60
C ARG A 399 -3.74 -21.43 4.80
N ILE A 400 -4.44 -21.63 5.91
CA ILE A 400 -5.63 -20.85 6.28
C ILE A 400 -5.36 -20.14 7.59
N ASP A 401 -5.67 -18.86 7.65
CA ASP A 401 -5.45 -18.00 8.80
C ASP A 401 -6.71 -17.17 9.05
N ILE A 402 -7.41 -17.46 10.14
CA ILE A 402 -8.70 -16.85 10.46
C ILE A 402 -8.60 -16.25 11.86
N PHE A 403 -8.99 -14.99 11.97
CA PHE A 403 -9.04 -14.29 13.23
C PHE A 403 -10.43 -13.68 13.41
N HIS A 404 -11.12 -14.02 14.50
CA HIS A 404 -12.49 -13.56 14.76
C HIS A 404 -12.79 -13.43 16.26
N PRO A 405 -13.83 -12.70 16.67
CA PRO A 405 -14.21 -12.59 18.07
C PRO A 405 -14.68 -13.93 18.63
N GLY A 406 -14.29 -14.23 19.87
CA GLY A 406 -14.68 -15.46 20.56
C GLY A 406 -13.77 -15.80 21.72
N ASN A 407 -14.28 -16.56 22.68
CA ASN A 407 -13.60 -16.86 23.95
C ASN A 407 -13.43 -18.36 24.23
N LYS A 408 -13.73 -19.22 23.25
CA LYS A 408 -13.71 -20.68 23.41
C LYS A 408 -12.96 -21.33 22.25
N ILE A 409 -12.12 -22.30 22.60
CA ILE A 409 -11.55 -23.21 21.62
C ILE A 409 -12.69 -24.10 21.09
N PRO A 410 -12.83 -24.29 19.76
CA PRO A 410 -13.82 -25.19 19.20
C PRO A 410 -13.71 -26.62 19.76
N ARG A 411 -14.85 -27.26 20.05
CA ARG A 411 -14.88 -28.58 20.74
C ARG A 411 -14.15 -29.70 19.99
N TRP A 412 -14.01 -29.57 18.68
CA TRP A 412 -13.35 -30.57 17.84
C TRP A 412 -11.82 -30.56 17.98
N PHE A 413 -11.21 -29.55 18.62
CA PHE A 413 -9.80 -29.61 18.98
C PHE A 413 -9.56 -30.72 20.01
N LYS A 414 -8.83 -31.76 19.61
CA LYS A 414 -8.58 -32.96 20.44
C LYS A 414 -7.67 -32.66 21.62
N HIS A 415 -6.70 -31.79 21.42
CA HIS A 415 -5.78 -31.36 22.46
C HIS A 415 -6.07 -29.90 22.79
N GLN A 416 -6.45 -29.62 24.03
CA GLN A 416 -6.71 -28.27 24.52
C GLN A 416 -5.93 -28.06 25.82
N SER A 417 -5.46 -26.84 26.04
CA SER A 417 -4.65 -26.49 27.20
C SER A 417 -4.90 -25.03 27.58
N THR A 418 -4.98 -24.75 28.87
CA THR A 418 -4.95 -23.36 29.40
C THR A 418 -3.51 -22.87 29.58
N THR A 419 -2.54 -23.78 29.49
CA THR A 419 -1.13 -23.41 29.47
C THR A 419 -0.70 -23.05 28.05
N ARG A 420 0.44 -22.38 27.90
CA ARG A 420 1.03 -22.00 26.60
C ARG A 420 1.59 -23.18 25.79
N LEU A 421 1.36 -24.40 26.25
CA LEU A 421 2.06 -25.59 25.80
C LEU A 421 1.06 -26.74 25.61
N ILE A 422 1.17 -27.41 24.46
CA ILE A 422 0.45 -28.64 24.16
C ILE A 422 1.47 -29.73 23.83
N ARG A 423 1.31 -30.91 24.42
CA ARG A 423 2.13 -32.08 24.13
C ARG A 423 1.25 -33.30 23.91
N PHE A 424 1.47 -34.01 22.81
CA PHE A 424 0.81 -35.28 22.56
C PHE A 424 1.71 -36.20 21.71
N PRO A 425 1.60 -37.52 21.91
CA PRO A 425 2.30 -38.48 21.08
C PRO A 425 1.54 -38.76 19.79
N VAL A 426 2.26 -39.02 18.70
CA VAL A 426 1.68 -39.51 17.44
C VAL A 426 2.36 -40.83 17.07
N LEU A 427 1.56 -41.84 16.72
CA LEU A 427 2.03 -43.16 16.31
C LEU A 427 2.58 -43.13 14.88
N SER A 428 3.60 -43.96 14.64
CA SER A 428 4.34 -43.96 13.38
C SER A 428 3.53 -44.37 12.15
N GLU A 429 2.55 -45.24 12.35
CA GLU A 429 1.69 -45.76 11.29
C GLU A 429 0.80 -44.68 10.67
N SER A 430 0.41 -43.65 11.43
CA SER A 430 -0.48 -42.58 10.97
C SER A 430 0.27 -41.41 10.31
N TYR A 431 1.61 -41.43 10.27
CA TYR A 431 2.40 -40.28 9.79
C TYR A 431 2.19 -39.97 8.32
N ARG A 432 2.15 -40.98 7.45
CA ARG A 432 1.98 -40.77 5.99
C ARG A 432 0.64 -40.15 5.65
N ASP A 433 -0.31 -40.26 6.58
CA ASP A 433 -1.68 -39.86 6.38
C ASP A 433 -1.97 -38.48 6.98
N ILE A 434 -1.00 -37.83 7.63
CA ILE A 434 -1.14 -36.44 8.08
C ILE A 434 -1.26 -35.53 6.85
N ALA A 435 -2.36 -34.78 6.79
CA ALA A 435 -2.60 -33.72 5.81
C ALA A 435 -2.05 -32.37 6.31
N GLY A 436 -2.16 -32.10 7.61
CA GLY A 436 -1.68 -30.86 8.21
C GLY A 436 -1.97 -30.80 9.70
N LEU A 437 -1.79 -29.61 10.28
CA LEU A 437 -2.04 -29.35 11.69
C LEU A 437 -2.88 -28.08 11.83
N ALA A 438 -3.97 -28.18 12.59
CA ALA A 438 -4.76 -27.04 12.99
C ALA A 438 -4.35 -26.58 14.39
N PHE A 439 -4.19 -25.28 14.55
CA PHE A 439 -3.95 -24.60 15.81
C PHE A 439 -5.10 -23.66 16.11
N CYS A 440 -5.40 -23.50 17.39
CA CYS A 440 -6.30 -22.47 17.87
C CYS A 440 -5.73 -21.80 19.10
N ALA A 441 -5.90 -20.49 19.21
CA ALA A 441 -5.45 -19.70 20.35
C ALA A 441 -6.53 -18.69 20.71
N ILE A 442 -6.84 -18.58 22.01
CA ILE A 442 -7.67 -17.48 22.53
C ILE A 442 -6.73 -16.37 23.00
N VAL A 443 -6.75 -15.27 22.27
CA VAL A 443 -5.89 -14.11 22.48
C VAL A 443 -6.74 -12.97 23.01
N SER A 444 -6.21 -12.24 23.98
CA SER A 444 -6.88 -11.09 24.59
C SER A 444 -5.88 -9.97 24.85
N SER A 445 -6.30 -8.71 24.70
CA SER A 445 -5.49 -7.55 25.10
C SER A 445 -5.94 -7.04 26.47
N PRO A 446 -5.08 -7.04 27.50
CA PRO A 446 -5.43 -6.46 28.79
C PRO A 446 -5.40 -4.92 28.79
N THR A 447 -4.80 -4.28 27.78
CA THR A 447 -4.63 -2.83 27.71
C THR A 447 -5.55 -2.22 26.65
N ARG A 448 -6.36 -1.21 27.01
CA ARG A 448 -7.17 -0.38 26.08
C ARG A 448 -6.33 0.51 25.14
N LYS A 449 -5.01 0.27 25.05
CA LYS A 449 -4.13 0.99 24.13
C LYS A 449 -4.08 0.21 22.83
N GLU A 450 -4.05 0.92 21.70
CA GLU A 450 -3.75 0.34 20.40
C GLU A 450 -2.31 -0.19 20.40
N VAL A 451 -2.15 -1.44 20.80
CA VAL A 451 -0.87 -2.16 20.75
C VAL A 451 -1.06 -3.36 19.84
N ASP A 452 -0.06 -3.60 19.01
CA ASP A 452 0.05 -4.77 18.17
C ASP A 452 0.44 -5.98 19.02
N ILE A 453 -0.44 -6.99 19.05
CA ILE A 453 -0.20 -8.28 19.70
C ILE A 453 0.46 -9.20 18.68
N LEU A 454 1.72 -9.55 18.94
CA LEU A 454 2.42 -10.57 18.15
C LEU A 454 2.15 -11.94 18.78
N CYS A 455 1.52 -12.82 18.01
CA CYS A 455 1.32 -14.20 18.39
C CYS A 455 2.29 -15.10 17.63
N GLU A 456 3.03 -15.93 18.36
CA GLU A 456 3.98 -16.89 17.80
C GLU A 456 3.50 -18.32 18.09
N ILE A 457 3.59 -19.18 17.09
CA ILE A 457 3.39 -20.63 17.21
C ILE A 457 4.67 -21.32 16.77
N GLN A 458 5.20 -22.17 17.64
CA GLN A 458 6.31 -23.06 17.34
C GLN A 458 5.89 -24.51 17.51
N LEU A 459 6.17 -25.33 16.52
CA LEU A 459 5.98 -26.77 16.54
C LEU A 459 7.35 -27.45 16.63
N PHE A 460 7.50 -28.30 17.64
CA PHE A 460 8.64 -29.18 17.82
C PHE A 460 8.19 -30.63 17.71
N VAL A 461 8.97 -31.42 16.98
CA VAL A 461 8.81 -32.88 16.88
C VAL A 461 10.11 -33.50 17.37
N SER A 462 10.03 -34.32 18.43
CA SER A 462 11.21 -34.93 19.05
C SER A 462 12.31 -33.91 19.41
N ASN A 463 11.89 -32.77 19.99
CA ASN A 463 12.73 -31.61 20.37
C ASN A 463 13.42 -30.87 19.21
N GLN A 464 13.03 -31.13 17.97
CA GLN A 464 13.50 -30.40 16.79
C GLN A 464 12.37 -29.50 16.28
N GLU A 465 12.65 -28.22 16.04
CA GLU A 465 11.66 -27.32 15.45
C GLU A 465 11.32 -27.78 14.01
N THR A 466 10.03 -27.88 13.72
CA THR A 466 9.50 -28.25 12.40
C THR A 466 8.60 -27.19 11.80
N TYR A 467 8.14 -26.22 12.59
CA TYR A 467 7.42 -25.05 12.09
C TYR A 467 7.54 -23.91 13.09
N GLY A 468 7.74 -22.69 12.60
CA GLY A 468 7.67 -21.46 13.37
C GLY A 468 6.89 -20.43 12.57
N GLY A 469 5.87 -19.82 13.17
CA GLY A 469 5.03 -18.81 12.55
C GLY A 469 4.73 -17.69 13.52
N VAL A 470 4.74 -16.46 13.02
CA VAL A 470 4.35 -15.26 13.75
C VAL A 470 3.22 -14.59 12.99
N ASP A 471 2.21 -14.12 13.71
CA ASP A 471 1.20 -13.21 13.19
C ASP A 471 1.02 -12.01 14.13
N CYS A 472 0.51 -10.91 13.60
CA CYS A 472 0.30 -9.66 14.29
C CYS A 472 -1.17 -9.27 14.24
N PHE A 473 -1.72 -8.91 15.39
CA PHE A 473 -3.12 -8.49 15.55
C PHE A 473 -3.16 -7.19 16.34
N SER A 474 -3.76 -6.13 15.79
CA SER A 474 -3.90 -4.85 16.50
C SER A 474 -5.21 -4.79 17.29
N SER A 475 -5.16 -4.18 18.47
CA SER A 475 -6.33 -3.62 19.19
C SER A 475 -7.50 -4.59 19.38
N LEU A 476 -7.39 -5.46 20.40
CA LEU A 476 -8.46 -6.39 20.79
C LEU A 476 -9.28 -5.82 21.96
N GLU A 477 -10.54 -5.49 21.72
CA GLU A 477 -11.45 -5.04 22.78
C GLU A 477 -12.05 -6.18 23.62
N SER A 478 -11.95 -7.41 23.11
CA SER A 478 -12.47 -8.63 23.72
C SER A 478 -11.55 -9.82 23.43
N ASP A 479 -11.90 -10.99 23.94
CA ASP A 479 -11.25 -12.23 23.55
C ASP A 479 -11.51 -12.51 22.06
N HIS A 480 -10.47 -12.98 21.37
CA HIS A 480 -10.51 -13.37 19.97
C HIS A 480 -9.94 -14.78 19.79
N VAL A 481 -10.50 -15.48 18.82
CA VAL A 481 -10.06 -16.78 18.35
C VAL A 481 -9.12 -16.55 17.17
N TRP A 482 -7.89 -17.02 17.30
CA TRP A 482 -6.99 -17.24 16.19
C TRP A 482 -7.06 -18.71 15.79
N LEU A 483 -7.44 -19.00 14.55
CA LEU A 483 -7.48 -20.32 13.95
C LEU A 483 -6.48 -20.36 12.79
N LEU A 484 -5.49 -21.23 12.89
CA LEU A 484 -4.45 -21.40 11.89
C LEU A 484 -4.40 -22.86 11.44
N TYR A 485 -4.54 -23.11 10.15
CA TYR A 485 -4.25 -24.41 9.56
C TYR A 485 -2.96 -24.33 8.73
N ILE A 486 -2.02 -25.23 9.03
CA ILE A 486 -0.79 -25.40 8.27
C ILE A 486 -0.83 -26.72 7.49
N PRO A 487 -0.64 -26.69 6.16
CA PRO A 487 -0.53 -27.91 5.37
C PRO A 487 0.81 -28.61 5.64
N ARG A 488 0.86 -29.92 5.43
CA ARG A 488 2.06 -30.73 5.68
C ARG A 488 3.32 -30.19 5.00
N ARG A 489 3.22 -29.70 3.76
CA ARG A 489 4.37 -29.16 3.03
C ARG A 489 5.07 -27.97 3.72
N MET A 490 4.38 -27.29 4.64
CA MET A 490 4.95 -26.18 5.41
C MET A 490 5.66 -26.65 6.69
N MET A 491 5.60 -27.94 7.04
CA MET A 491 6.29 -28.51 8.20
C MET A 491 7.66 -29.06 7.80
N TRP A 492 8.73 -28.34 8.13
CA TRP A 492 10.10 -28.62 7.73
C TRP A 492 10.67 -29.90 8.34
N GLY A 493 11.13 -30.80 7.46
CA GLY A 493 11.85 -32.02 7.86
C GLY A 493 10.96 -33.02 8.60
N LEU A 494 9.63 -32.88 8.54
CA LEU A 494 8.71 -33.79 9.21
C LEU A 494 8.94 -35.24 8.74
N ASP A 495 9.17 -35.46 7.45
CA ASP A 495 9.43 -36.79 6.89
C ASP A 495 10.76 -37.41 7.36
N ALA A 496 11.79 -36.59 7.60
CA ALA A 496 13.10 -37.06 8.06
C ALA A 496 13.15 -37.28 9.59
N LYS A 497 12.32 -36.55 10.35
CA LYS A 497 12.38 -36.47 11.82
C LYS A 497 11.51 -37.51 12.55
N LEU A 498 10.73 -38.30 11.81
CA LEU A 498 9.71 -39.21 12.34
C LEU A 498 10.09 -40.71 12.26
N LEU A 499 11.38 -41.03 12.21
CA LEU A 499 11.91 -42.41 12.13
C LEU A 499 11.73 -43.24 13.43
N ASN A 500 11.20 -42.66 14.51
CA ASN A 500 10.96 -43.36 15.77
C ASN A 500 9.52 -43.91 15.86
N LEU A 501 9.34 -45.07 16.49
CA LEU A 501 8.04 -45.75 16.70
C LEU A 501 6.95 -44.83 17.28
N ARG A 502 7.35 -43.85 18.12
CA ARG A 502 6.49 -42.83 18.72
C ARG A 502 7.24 -41.50 18.79
N SER A 503 6.78 -40.49 18.07
CA SER A 503 7.34 -39.13 18.14
C SER A 503 6.42 -38.22 18.95
N GLN A 504 7.03 -37.39 19.79
CA GLN A 504 6.30 -36.44 20.62
C GLN A 504 6.19 -35.10 19.89
N PHE A 505 4.96 -34.64 19.68
CA PHE A 505 4.66 -33.31 19.19
C PHE A 505 4.55 -32.38 20.39
N THR A 506 5.26 -31.25 20.33
CA THR A 506 5.23 -30.19 21.32
C THR A 506 4.94 -28.88 20.60
N ILE A 507 3.86 -28.21 20.98
CA ILE A 507 3.43 -26.96 20.38
C ILE A 507 3.50 -25.88 21.46
N LEU A 508 4.22 -24.81 21.17
CA LEU A 508 4.38 -23.66 22.04
C LEU A 508 3.68 -22.45 21.43
N PHE A 509 2.86 -21.79 22.24
CA PHE A 509 2.17 -20.57 21.88
C PHE A 509 2.75 -19.41 22.69
N ARG A 510 3.07 -18.29 22.03
CA ARG A 510 3.47 -17.05 22.71
C ARG A 510 2.62 -15.90 22.21
N ALA A 511 2.37 -14.94 23.09
CA ALA A 511 1.78 -13.66 22.76
C ALA A 511 2.61 -12.58 23.45
N SER A 512 3.15 -11.63 22.69
CA SER A 512 3.74 -10.40 23.26
C SER A 512 2.66 -9.32 23.31
N GLU A 513 2.69 -8.47 24.33
CA GLU A 513 1.71 -7.39 24.52
C GLU A 513 0.23 -7.84 24.65
N GLY A 514 0.00 -9.15 24.76
CA GLY A 514 -1.31 -9.77 24.92
C GLY A 514 -1.29 -10.97 25.87
N THR A 515 -2.47 -11.46 26.24
CA THR A 515 -2.65 -12.65 27.09
C THR A 515 -3.25 -13.79 26.29
N LEU A 516 -2.54 -14.91 26.24
CA LEU A 516 -3.05 -16.18 25.74
C LEU A 516 -3.85 -16.86 26.86
N ARG A 517 -5.17 -17.02 26.69
CA ARG A 517 -6.05 -17.65 27.69
C ARG A 517 -6.10 -19.16 27.58
N SER A 518 -6.09 -19.66 26.35
CA SER A 518 -6.13 -21.09 26.05
C SER A 518 -5.61 -21.33 24.64
N CYS A 519 -5.20 -22.56 24.39
CA CYS A 519 -4.78 -23.01 23.09
C CYS A 519 -5.33 -24.40 22.79
N GLY A 520 -5.42 -24.70 21.50
CA GLY A 520 -5.89 -25.96 20.95
C GLY A 520 -4.98 -26.42 19.82
N ALA A 521 -4.84 -27.73 19.67
CA ALA A 521 -4.18 -28.36 18.55
C ALA A 521 -4.94 -29.61 18.10
N HIS A 522 -5.00 -29.82 16.79
CA HIS A 522 -5.65 -30.98 16.19
C HIS A 522 -4.86 -31.42 14.95
N LEU A 523 -4.45 -32.70 14.92
CA LEU A 523 -3.87 -33.30 13.72
C LEU A 523 -4.96 -33.60 12.71
N VAL A 524 -4.78 -33.10 11.50
CA VAL A 524 -5.72 -33.41 10.41
C VAL A 524 -5.12 -34.46 9.50
N TYR A 525 -5.90 -35.52 9.26
CA TYR A 525 -5.51 -36.64 8.40
C TYR A 525 -6.14 -36.48 7.01
N ARG A 526 -5.54 -37.13 6.01
CA ARG A 526 -6.10 -37.24 4.66
C ARG A 526 -7.42 -37.99 4.74
N GLN A 527 -8.37 -37.58 3.90
CA GLN A 527 -9.75 -38.08 3.91
C GLN A 527 -9.80 -39.62 3.95
N GLY A 528 -10.60 -40.18 4.87
CA GLY A 528 -10.78 -41.63 5.05
C GLY A 528 -9.67 -42.35 5.82
N LYS A 529 -8.68 -41.64 6.38
CA LYS A 529 -7.52 -42.23 7.07
C LYS A 529 -7.38 -41.85 8.55
N GLN A 530 -8.48 -41.43 9.18
CA GLN A 530 -8.48 -41.15 10.62
C GLN A 530 -8.30 -42.45 11.42
N PRO A 531 -7.35 -42.53 12.37
CA PRO A 531 -7.18 -43.71 13.20
C PRO A 531 -8.31 -43.84 14.23
N ASN A 532 -8.84 -45.06 14.41
CA ASN A 532 -9.84 -45.37 15.45
C ASN A 532 -9.22 -45.23 16.86
N ASP A 533 -9.80 -44.38 17.69
CA ASP A 533 -9.27 -43.93 19.00
C ASP A 533 -9.32 -44.98 20.14
N ALA A 534 -9.35 -46.28 19.84
CA ALA A 534 -9.62 -47.32 20.83
C ALA A 534 -8.42 -47.78 21.70
N ASN A 535 -7.21 -47.23 21.54
CA ASN A 535 -5.99 -47.81 22.18
C ASN A 535 -4.98 -46.78 22.71
N ILE A 536 -5.39 -45.76 23.47
CA ILE A 536 -4.43 -44.91 24.20
C ILE A 536 -4.87 -44.74 25.66
N ASP A 537 -4.24 -45.51 26.55
CA ASP A 537 -4.40 -45.46 28.01
C ASP A 537 -3.60 -44.28 28.61
N PRO A 538 -4.16 -43.37 29.44
CA PRO A 538 -3.50 -42.12 29.84
C PRO A 538 -2.53 -42.19 31.04
N LEU A 539 -2.34 -43.37 31.66
CA LEU A 539 -1.71 -43.47 32.99
C LEU A 539 -0.24 -43.92 32.92
N ASN A 540 0.71 -43.05 32.52
CA ASN A 540 2.12 -43.21 32.92
C ASN A 540 3.05 -42.01 32.67
N ALA A 541 2.56 -40.77 32.78
CA ALA A 541 3.40 -39.58 32.53
C ALA A 541 3.78 -38.76 33.78
N ASN A 542 3.59 -39.27 35.01
CA ASN A 542 3.94 -38.55 36.24
C ASN A 542 4.77 -39.42 37.21
N LYS A 543 6.09 -39.51 37.00
CA LYS A 543 7.05 -39.74 38.09
C LYS A 543 8.30 -38.88 37.88
N ASN A 544 8.50 -37.92 38.78
CA ASN A 544 9.72 -37.12 38.92
C ASN A 544 10.89 -38.01 39.39
N PRO A 545 12.14 -37.81 38.92
CA PRO A 545 13.28 -38.50 39.47
C PRO A 545 13.84 -37.74 40.68
N THR A 546 13.71 -38.32 41.88
CA THR A 546 14.41 -37.89 43.09
C THR A 546 15.84 -38.44 43.13
N SER A 547 16.77 -37.54 43.49
CA SER A 547 18.09 -37.72 44.12
C SER A 547 18.72 -39.13 44.22
N SER A 548 19.97 -39.25 43.75
CA SER A 548 20.94 -40.16 44.36
C SER A 548 22.36 -39.56 44.37
N ARG A 549 22.81 -39.12 45.56
CA ARG A 549 24.24 -39.01 45.91
C ARG A 549 24.80 -40.42 46.09
N GLY A 550 26.02 -40.64 45.60
CA GLY A 550 26.58 -41.96 45.34
C GLY A 550 27.16 -42.74 46.52
N ARG A 551 27.68 -43.94 46.21
CA ARG A 551 28.87 -44.55 46.81
C ARG A 551 29.45 -45.66 45.94
N ARG A 552 30.76 -45.84 46.11
CA ARG A 552 31.80 -46.53 45.33
C ARG A 552 31.74 -48.07 45.34
N CYS A 553 32.06 -48.66 44.16
CA CYS A 553 33.24 -49.50 43.82
C CYS A 553 33.57 -50.76 44.67
N LYS A 554 33.59 -51.97 44.06
CA LYS A 554 34.80 -52.68 43.54
C LYS A 554 34.62 -54.19 43.25
N ARG A 555 35.24 -54.61 42.12
CA ARG A 555 35.94 -55.88 41.77
C ARG A 555 35.09 -57.16 41.56
N SER A 556 35.40 -58.08 40.63
CA SER A 556 36.67 -58.57 40.02
C SER A 556 36.43 -59.22 38.62
N LYS A 557 37.30 -59.01 37.59
CA LYS A 557 38.31 -59.94 36.95
C LYS A 557 37.75 -61.33 36.54
N LEU A 558 38.06 -62.01 35.42
CA LEU A 558 39.13 -62.09 34.39
C LEU A 558 38.45 -62.42 33.02
N PHE A 559 39.03 -62.40 31.81
CA PHE A 559 40.38 -62.49 31.24
C PHE A 559 40.52 -61.53 30.06
#